data_AF-A0A350BWK8-F1
#
_entry.id   AF-A0A350BWK8-F1
#
_cell.length_a   1.000
_cell.length_b   1.000
_cell.length_c   1.000
_cell.angle_alpha   90.00
_cell.angle_beta   90.00
_cell.angle_gamma   90.00
#
_symmetry.space_group_name_H-M   'P 1'
#
loop_
_entity.id
_entity.type
_entity.pdbx_description
1 polymer ?
#
loop_
_entity_poly.entity_id
_entity_poly.type
_entity_poly.pdbx_seq_one_letter_code
_entity_poly.pdbx_strand_id
1 'polypeptide(L)'
;EAYRPTSIFHYIPHYHMTPDFVIDITPFQNKKIESVLAYKTQFYNPDHKEDETPISSKRFLRFLDGRAREMGETIGVEFGEGFTSSIPLVYDLKTLL
;
A
#
# COMPACT_ATOMS: atom_id res chain seq x y z
N GLU A 1 -10.73 3.87 30.69
CA GLU A 1 -12.05 3.73 30.04
C GLU A 1 -11.93 2.80 28.83
N ALA A 2 -13.05 2.23 28.37
CA ALA A 2 -13.05 1.43 27.14
C ALA A 2 -13.08 2.36 25.91
N TYR A 3 -12.24 2.07 24.91
CA TYR A 3 -12.15 2.84 23.66
C TYR A 3 -12.72 2.02 22.49
N ARG A 4 -13.56 2.65 21.67
CA ARG A 4 -14.07 2.08 20.41
C ARG A 4 -13.55 2.93 19.24
N PRO A 5 -12.78 2.36 18.31
CA PRO A 5 -12.36 3.07 17.10
C PRO A 5 -13.55 3.56 16.28
N THR A 6 -13.44 4.76 15.72
CA THR A 6 -14.48 5.34 14.83
C THR A 6 -14.52 4.64 13.48
N SER A 7 -13.35 4.24 12.96
CA SER A 7 -13.20 3.59 11.65
C SER A 7 -12.15 2.47 11.73
N ILE A 8 -12.37 1.39 10.98
CA ILE A 8 -11.44 0.26 10.84
C ILE A 8 -11.33 -0.06 9.35
N PHE A 9 -10.10 -0.01 8.83
CA PHE A 9 -9.78 -0.31 7.43
C PHE A 9 -8.64 -1.33 7.36
N HIS A 10 -8.59 -2.10 6.29
CA HIS A 10 -7.55 -3.09 6.05
C HIS A 10 -6.75 -2.70 4.81
N TYR A 11 -5.43 -2.65 4.94
CA TYR A 11 -4.55 -2.43 3.79
C TYR A 11 -4.49 -3.69 2.92
N ILE A 12 -4.23 -3.51 1.63
CA ILE A 12 -4.04 -4.63 0.69
C ILE A 12 -2.54 -4.96 0.60
N PRO A 13 -2.11 -6.18 0.97
CA PRO A 13 -0.73 -6.63 0.86
C PRO A 13 -0.42 -7.08 -0.59
N HIS A 14 0.43 -8.09 -0.74
CA HIS A 14 0.86 -8.60 -2.05
C HIS A 14 -0.21 -9.43 -2.79
N TYR A 15 -1.17 -10.02 -2.07
CA TYR A 15 -2.30 -10.70 -2.72
C TYR A 15 -3.17 -9.68 -3.46
N HIS A 16 -3.64 -10.05 -4.65
CA HIS A 16 -4.54 -9.20 -5.42
C HIS A 16 -5.92 -9.19 -4.76
N MET A 17 -6.42 -7.99 -4.47
CA MET A 17 -7.74 -7.73 -3.90
C MET A 17 -8.24 -6.40 -4.48
N THR A 18 -9.54 -6.32 -4.75
CA THR A 18 -10.18 -5.08 -5.18
C THR A 18 -10.31 -4.12 -3.99
N PRO A 19 -9.79 -2.90 -4.08
CA PRO A 19 -9.98 -1.90 -3.02
C PRO A 19 -11.40 -1.35 -2.99
N ASP A 20 -11.89 -1.00 -1.80
CA ASP A 20 -13.13 -0.23 -1.63
C ASP A 20 -12.87 1.27 -1.84
N PHE A 21 -11.66 1.73 -1.51
CA PHE A 21 -11.18 3.07 -1.83
C PHE A 21 -9.65 3.08 -1.99
N VAL A 22 -9.15 4.06 -2.73
CA VAL A 22 -7.71 4.27 -2.97
C VAL A 22 -7.32 5.68 -2.52
N ILE A 23 -6.16 5.80 -1.90
CA ILE A 23 -5.56 7.07 -1.49
C ILE A 23 -4.41 7.39 -2.45
N ASP A 24 -4.37 8.62 -2.98
CA ASP A 24 -3.21 9.12 -3.73
C ASP A 24 -2.00 9.25 -2.80
N ILE A 25 -0.97 8.45 -3.10
CA ILE A 25 0.31 8.47 -2.38
C ILE A 25 1.44 8.97 -3.27
N THR A 26 1.15 9.59 -4.41
CA THR A 26 2.15 10.09 -5.36
C THR A 26 3.22 10.97 -4.68
N PRO A 27 2.88 11.92 -3.80
CA PRO A 27 3.89 12.71 -3.09
C PRO A 27 4.75 11.91 -2.08
N PHE A 28 4.33 10.70 -1.72
CA PHE A 28 4.87 9.91 -0.61
C PHE A 28 5.50 8.58 -1.03
N GLN A 29 5.40 8.18 -2.30
CA GLN A 29 5.90 6.90 -2.80
C GLN A 29 7.39 6.69 -2.46
N ASN A 30 8.23 7.70 -2.67
CA ASN A 30 9.65 7.61 -2.32
C ASN A 30 9.86 7.34 -0.82
N LYS A 31 9.08 8.03 0.04
CA LYS A 31 9.16 7.87 1.49
C LYS A 31 8.71 6.49 1.96
N LYS A 32 7.69 5.93 1.31
CA LYS A 32 7.23 4.56 1.52
C LYS A 32 8.33 3.56 1.17
N ILE A 33 8.97 3.69 0.00
CA ILE A 33 10.05 2.79 -0.41
C ILE A 33 11.27 2.91 0.52
N GLU A 34 11.65 4.11 0.95
CA GLU A 34 12.68 4.31 1.99
C GLU A 34 12.35 3.54 3.27
N SER A 35 11.09 3.60 3.72
CA SER A 35 10.63 2.93 4.94
C SER A 35 10.66 1.41 4.82
N VAL A 36 10.33 0.86 3.63
CA VAL A 36 10.47 -0.57 3.34
C VAL A 36 11.94 -0.99 3.39
N LEU A 37 12.82 -0.26 2.71
CA LEU A 37 14.25 -0.57 2.62
C LEU A 37 15.01 -0.37 3.95
N ALA A 38 14.42 0.34 4.92
CA ALA A 38 14.98 0.46 6.26
C ALA A 38 15.08 -0.88 7.00
N TYR A 39 14.20 -1.85 6.68
CA TYR A 39 14.27 -3.21 7.22
C TYR A 39 15.30 -4.05 6.43
N LYS A 40 16.58 -3.72 6.63
CA LYS A 40 17.73 -4.27 5.89
C LYS A 40 17.82 -5.79 5.86
N THR A 41 17.27 -6.47 6.87
CA THR A 41 17.29 -7.93 7.00
C THR A 41 16.08 -8.61 6.38
N GLN A 42 15.08 -7.86 5.91
CA GLN A 42 13.84 -8.41 5.37
C GLN A 42 13.71 -8.15 3.87
N PHE A 43 14.07 -6.95 3.42
CA PHE A 43 13.94 -6.57 2.02
C PHE A 43 15.29 -6.56 1.30
N TYR A 44 15.24 -6.31 -0.02
CA TYR A 44 16.41 -6.36 -0.87
C TYR A 44 17.56 -5.49 -0.37
N ASN A 45 18.71 -6.13 -0.13
CA ASN A 45 19.95 -5.51 0.25
C ASN A 45 21.09 -6.16 -0.57
N PRO A 46 21.84 -5.41 -1.39
CA PRO A 46 22.92 -5.96 -2.21
C PRO A 46 24.07 -6.55 -1.38
N ASP A 47 24.23 -6.13 -0.12
CA ASP A 47 25.30 -6.58 0.78
C ASP A 47 24.90 -7.83 1.58
N HIS A 48 23.64 -8.26 1.49
CA HIS A 48 23.15 -9.46 2.18
C HIS A 48 23.62 -10.74 1.49
N LYS A 49 24.09 -11.69 2.30
CA LYS A 49 24.60 -13.00 1.85
C LYS A 49 23.71 -14.19 2.26
N GLU A 50 22.56 -13.89 2.85
CA GLU A 50 21.57 -14.90 3.24
C GLU A 50 20.77 -15.36 2.02
N ASP A 51 20.12 -16.52 2.15
CA ASP A 51 19.23 -17.03 1.11
C ASP A 51 18.07 -16.07 0.85
N GLU A 52 17.72 -15.87 -0.42
CA GLU A 52 16.62 -14.98 -0.77
C GLU A 52 15.28 -15.55 -0.28
N THR A 53 14.49 -14.69 0.37
CA THR A 53 13.07 -14.90 0.61
C THR A 53 12.25 -14.22 -0.50
N PRO A 54 10.94 -14.51 -0.64
CA PRO A 54 10.11 -13.85 -1.63
C PRO A 54 10.18 -12.31 -1.57
N ILE A 55 10.30 -11.73 -0.36
CA ILE A 55 10.29 -10.28 -0.13
C ILE A 55 11.68 -9.63 -0.19
N SER A 56 12.77 -10.41 -0.09
CA SER A 56 14.14 -9.89 -0.17
C SER A 56 14.67 -9.77 -1.60
N SER A 57 13.90 -10.19 -2.61
CA SER A 57 14.30 -10.13 -4.02
C SER A 57 14.08 -8.74 -4.65
N LYS A 58 14.90 -8.36 -5.65
CA LYS A 58 14.61 -7.17 -6.50
C LYS A 58 13.25 -7.26 -7.20
N ARG A 59 12.77 -8.48 -7.45
CA ARG A 59 11.46 -8.73 -8.05
C ARG A 59 10.35 -8.18 -7.15
N PHE A 60 10.48 -8.33 -5.83
CA PHE A 60 9.48 -7.83 -4.89
C PHE A 60 9.41 -6.30 -4.88
N LEU A 61 10.55 -5.59 -4.98
CA LEU A 61 10.55 -4.13 -5.09
C LEU A 61 9.84 -3.64 -6.36
N ARG A 62 10.10 -4.29 -7.50
CA ARG A 62 9.36 -3.98 -8.75
C ARG A 62 7.87 -4.29 -8.63
N PHE A 63 7.53 -5.34 -7.90
CA PHE A 63 6.14 -5.67 -7.62
C PHE A 63 5.45 -4.59 -6.76
N LEU A 64 6.12 -4.07 -5.73
CA LEU A 64 5.57 -2.97 -4.91
C LEU A 64 5.32 -1.70 -5.74
N ASP A 65 6.26 -1.34 -6.63
CA ASP A 65 6.09 -0.21 -7.56
C ASP A 65 4.90 -0.43 -8.50
N GLY A 66 4.85 -1.59 -9.15
CA GLY A 66 3.76 -1.94 -10.07
C GLY A 66 2.39 -1.94 -9.38
N ARG A 67 2.29 -2.43 -8.14
CA ARG A 67 1.04 -2.41 -7.36
C ARG A 67 0.60 -1.00 -7.00
N ALA A 68 1.54 -0.13 -6.63
CA ALA A 68 1.22 1.27 -6.35
C ALA A 68 0.69 1.97 -7.61
N ARG A 69 1.30 1.72 -8.78
CA ARG A 69 0.85 2.26 -10.07
C ARG A 69 -0.51 1.69 -10.49
N GLU A 70 -0.70 0.38 -10.37
CA GLU A 70 -1.97 -0.31 -10.65
C GLU A 70 -3.12 0.35 -9.86
N MET A 71 -2.93 0.57 -8.56
CA MET A 71 -3.93 1.22 -7.71
C MET A 71 -4.10 2.71 -8.06
N GLY A 72 -3.02 3.44 -8.33
CA GLY A 72 -3.08 4.84 -8.72
C GLY A 72 -3.90 5.07 -10.00
N GLU A 73 -3.70 4.21 -11.00
CA GLU A 73 -4.41 4.27 -12.28
C GLU A 73 -5.94 4.19 -12.09
N THR A 74 -6.41 3.43 -11.10
CA THR A 74 -7.86 3.30 -10.83
C THR A 74 -8.53 4.60 -10.40
N ILE A 75 -7.76 5.59 -9.93
CA ILE A 75 -8.25 6.93 -9.54
C ILE A 75 -7.58 8.05 -10.35
N GLY A 76 -6.82 7.72 -11.41
CA GLY A 76 -6.20 8.69 -12.31
C GLY A 76 -4.95 9.42 -11.75
N VAL A 77 -4.20 8.77 -10.85
CA VAL A 77 -2.94 9.31 -10.27
C VAL A 77 -1.77 8.34 -10.48
N GLU A 78 -0.52 8.79 -10.29
CA GLU A 78 0.65 7.94 -10.57
C GLU A 78 0.80 6.78 -9.56
N PHE A 79 0.55 7.03 -8.28
CA PHE A 79 0.68 6.01 -7.24
C PHE A 79 -0.49 6.06 -6.26
N GLY A 80 -1.08 4.89 -5.98
CA GLY A 80 -2.17 4.73 -5.03
C GLY A 80 -1.93 3.61 -4.02
N GLU A 81 -2.59 3.73 -2.86
CA GLU A 81 -2.75 2.64 -1.89
C GLU A 81 -4.22 2.33 -1.67
N GLY A 82 -4.58 1.08 -1.89
CA GLY A 82 -5.93 0.56 -1.73
C GLY A 82 -6.20 0.00 -0.35
N PHE A 83 -7.43 0.21 0.13
CA PHE A 83 -7.92 -0.28 1.41
C PHE A 83 -9.30 -0.92 1.27
N THR A 84 -9.63 -1.83 2.18
CA THR A 84 -10.97 -2.40 2.31
C THR A 84 -11.62 -2.00 3.63
N SER A 85 -12.95 -1.89 3.61
CA SER A 85 -13.79 -1.53 4.74
C SER A 85 -14.85 -2.62 4.96
N SER A 86 -14.96 -3.11 6.20
CA SER A 86 -16.01 -4.06 6.57
C SER A 86 -17.36 -3.39 6.85
N ILE A 87 -17.40 -2.06 6.85
CA ILE A 87 -18.61 -1.26 7.05
C ILE A 87 -18.77 -0.27 5.88
N PRO A 88 -20.01 0.14 5.55
CA PRO A 88 -20.24 1.14 4.50
C PRO A 88 -19.48 2.43 4.77
N LEU A 89 -18.86 2.97 3.71
CA LEU A 89 -18.20 4.26 3.79
C LEU A 89 -19.26 5.37 3.90
N VAL A 90 -19.13 6.23 4.90
CA VAL A 90 -20.08 7.31 5.15
C VAL A 90 -19.68 8.53 4.33
N TYR A 91 -20.15 8.58 3.08
CA TYR A 91 -19.95 9.70 2.18
C TYR A 91 -21.30 10.25 1.68
N ASP A 92 -21.47 11.57 1.74
CA ASP A 92 -22.57 12.26 1.06
C ASP A 92 -22.09 12.66 -0.34
N LEU A 93 -22.68 12.05 -1.38
CA LEU A 93 -22.34 12.37 -2.77
C LEU A 93 -22.53 13.85 -3.10
N LYS A 94 -23.44 14.56 -2.41
CA LYS A 94 -23.63 16.01 -2.60
C LYS A 94 -22.44 16.85 -2.13
N THR A 95 -21.58 16.28 -1.29
CA THR A 95 -20.35 16.93 -0.82
C THR A 95 -19.13 16.56 -1.67
N LEU A 96 -19.26 15.54 -2.52
CA LEU A 96 -18.20 15.02 -3.39
C LEU A 96 -18.34 15.48 -4.85
N LEU A 97 -19.56 15.82 -5.29
CA LEU A 97 -19.92 16.29 -6.62
C LEU A 97 -20.34 17.76 -6.58
#